data_AF-A0A662ESG2-F1
#
_entry.id   AF-A0A662ESG2-F1
#
_cell.length_a   1.000
_cell.length_b   1.000
_cell.length_c   1.000
_cell.angle_alpha   90.00
_cell.angle_beta   90.00
_cell.angle_gamma   90.00
#
_symmetry.space_group_name_H-M   'P 1'
#
loop_
_entity.id
_entity.type
_entity.pdbx_description
1 polymer ?
#
loop_
_entity_poly.entity_id
_entity_poly.type
_entity_poly.pdbx_seq_one_letter_code
_entity_poly.pdbx_strand_id
1 'polypeptide(L)'
;MENQEKILIENFFKENSIVMSNIESFNNFIDEELNNIIEENKEVVPTIIPPNMESLKLRLDKIWVTKPEITEADGSKRNIFPVEARLRKVTYAAPIFIEISSHVDGVQKETFTTQIGSLPIMLKSKNCLLHGLNREE
;
A
#
# COMPACT_ATOMS: atom_id res chain seq x y z
N MET A 1 -34.68 -31.50 6.95
CA MET A 1 -34.42 -30.15 6.41
C MET A 1 -33.37 -29.41 7.25
N GLU A 2 -33.50 -29.35 8.58
CA GLU A 2 -32.49 -28.73 9.49
C GLU A 2 -31.02 -29.14 9.25
N ASN A 3 -30.77 -30.40 8.90
CA ASN A 3 -29.40 -30.90 8.74
C ASN A 3 -28.71 -30.36 7.46
N GLN A 4 -29.47 -30.06 6.40
CA GLN A 4 -28.90 -29.54 5.16
C GLN A 4 -28.52 -28.06 5.27
N GLU A 5 -29.34 -27.27 5.97
CA GLU A 5 -29.07 -25.85 6.26
C GLU A 5 -27.81 -25.70 7.10
N LYS A 6 -27.63 -26.56 8.12
CA LYS A 6 -26.43 -26.57 8.95
C LYS A 6 -25.17 -26.91 8.13
N ILE A 7 -25.23 -27.92 7.27
CA ILE A 7 -24.09 -28.30 6.41
C ILE A 7 -23.72 -27.16 5.45
N LEU A 8 -24.72 -26.45 4.90
CA LEU A 8 -24.51 -25.29 4.04
C LEU A 8 -23.78 -24.16 4.78
N ILE A 9 -24.23 -23.82 5.98
CA ILE A 9 -23.60 -22.78 6.81
C ILE A 9 -22.18 -23.18 7.22
N GLU A 10 -21.98 -24.44 7.64
CA GLU A 10 -20.64 -24.94 7.99
C GLU A 10 -19.67 -24.90 6.82
N ASN A 11 -20.13 -25.28 5.61
CA ASN A 11 -19.29 -25.20 4.42
C ASN A 11 -19.00 -23.75 4.01
N PHE A 12 -19.98 -22.86 4.12
CA PHE A 12 -19.78 -21.43 3.86
C PHE A 12 -18.67 -20.84 4.74
N PHE A 13 -18.66 -21.14 6.05
CA PHE A 13 -17.64 -20.63 6.97
C PHE A 13 -16.27 -21.35 6.90
N LYS A 14 -16.20 -22.53 6.28
CA LYS A 14 -14.91 -23.16 5.97
C LYS A 14 -14.16 -22.40 4.88
N GLU A 15 -14.89 -21.85 3.91
CA GLU A 15 -14.33 -21.13 2.77
C GLU A 15 -14.26 -19.62 3.00
N ASN A 16 -15.27 -19.05 3.67
CA ASN A 16 -15.40 -17.61 3.89
C ASN A 16 -15.17 -17.27 5.36
N SER A 17 -14.12 -16.49 5.59
CA SER A 17 -13.84 -15.97 6.93
C SER A 17 -14.80 -14.84 7.28
N ILE A 18 -15.21 -14.74 8.55
CA ILE A 18 -16.04 -13.64 9.06
C ILE A 18 -15.35 -12.27 8.86
N VAL A 19 -14.01 -12.25 8.82
CA VAL A 19 -13.21 -11.02 8.62
C VAL A 19 -12.84 -10.76 7.15
N MET A 20 -13.31 -11.60 6.22
CA MET A 20 -12.94 -11.55 4.81
C MET A 20 -13.28 -10.21 4.17
N SER A 21 -14.45 -9.64 4.47
CA SER A 21 -14.88 -8.34 3.96
C SER A 21 -13.86 -7.22 4.26
N ASN A 22 -13.27 -7.20 5.45
CA ASN A 22 -12.25 -6.20 5.81
C ASN A 22 -10.97 -6.41 5.00
N ILE A 23 -10.55 -7.66 4.84
CA ILE A 23 -9.34 -8.02 4.09
C ILE A 23 -9.51 -7.68 2.61
N GLU A 24 -10.66 -8.01 2.03
CA GLU A 24 -11.01 -7.70 0.64
C GLU A 24 -11.09 -6.19 0.42
N SER A 25 -11.76 -5.45 1.30
CA SER A 25 -11.80 -3.99 1.24
C SER A 25 -10.41 -3.37 1.29
N PHE A 26 -9.54 -3.85 2.18
CA PHE A 26 -8.16 -3.37 2.26
C PHE A 26 -7.34 -3.72 1.01
N ASN A 27 -7.51 -4.92 0.46
CA ASN A 27 -6.84 -5.31 -0.78
C ASN A 27 -7.31 -4.44 -1.96
N ASN A 28 -8.63 -4.21 -2.09
CA ASN A 28 -9.19 -3.32 -3.10
C ASN A 28 -8.64 -1.89 -2.97
N PHE A 29 -8.50 -1.40 -1.74
CA PHE A 29 -7.91 -0.09 -1.50
C PHE A 29 -6.48 0.01 -2.04
N ILE A 30 -5.63 -0.99 -1.79
CA ILE A 30 -4.24 -0.97 -2.28
C ILE A 30 -4.15 -1.18 -3.79
N ASP A 31 -4.92 -2.13 -4.32
CA ASP A 31 -4.80 -2.56 -5.72
C ASP A 31 -5.44 -1.54 -6.69
N GLU A 32 -6.59 -0.95 -6.31
CA GLU A 32 -7.39 -0.11 -7.20
C GLU A 32 -7.49 1.35 -6.70
N GLU A 33 -7.98 1.56 -5.47
CA GLU A 33 -8.32 2.92 -5.01
C GLU A 33 -7.10 3.85 -4.89
N LEU A 34 -5.94 3.33 -4.51
CA LEU A 34 -4.70 4.14 -4.49
C LEU A 34 -4.37 4.70 -5.88
N ASN A 35 -4.56 3.90 -6.93
CA ASN A 35 -4.32 4.37 -8.30
C ASN A 35 -5.36 5.41 -8.71
N ASN A 36 -6.63 5.21 -8.34
CA ASN A 36 -7.70 6.19 -8.60
C ASN A 36 -7.41 7.54 -7.94
N ILE A 37 -6.98 7.54 -6.67
CA ILE A 37 -6.62 8.76 -5.92
C ILE A 37 -5.47 9.51 -6.62
N ILE A 38 -4.47 8.78 -7.13
CA ILE A 38 -3.36 9.39 -7.86
C ILE A 38 -3.81 9.96 -9.20
N GLU A 39 -4.68 9.28 -9.93
CA GLU A 39 -5.20 9.78 -11.20
C GLU A 39 -6.07 11.04 -11.00
N GLU A 40 -6.84 11.12 -9.92
CA GLU A 40 -7.59 12.33 -9.56
C GLU A 40 -6.68 13.52 -9.22
N ASN A 41 -5.50 13.26 -8.64
CA ASN A 41 -4.54 14.26 -8.18
C ASN A 41 -3.28 14.33 -9.07
N LYS A 42 -3.42 13.97 -10.35
CA LYS A 42 -2.31 13.71 -11.26
C LYS A 42 -1.35 14.86 -11.46
N GLU A 43 -1.84 16.10 -11.49
CA GLU A 43 -1.01 17.29 -11.68
C GLU A 43 -0.91 18.12 -10.40
N VAL A 44 0.33 18.32 -9.95
CA VAL A 44 0.65 19.23 -8.85
C VAL A 44 1.41 20.43 -9.43
N VAL A 45 0.84 21.63 -9.24
CA VAL A 45 1.45 22.88 -9.68
C VAL A 45 2.07 23.59 -8.47
N PRO A 46 3.40 23.75 -8.42
CA PRO A 46 4.05 24.49 -7.36
C PRO A 46 3.63 25.97 -7.35
N THR A 47 3.46 26.55 -6.17
CA THR A 47 3.02 27.95 -6.02
C THR A 47 4.12 28.97 -6.35
N ILE A 48 5.39 28.54 -6.35
CA ILE A 48 6.56 29.36 -6.65
C ILE A 48 7.24 28.76 -7.88
N ILE A 49 7.23 29.50 -8.99
CA ILE A 49 7.92 29.12 -10.22
C ILE A 49 9.27 29.84 -10.23
N PRO A 50 10.40 29.13 -10.43
CA PRO A 50 11.70 29.77 -10.57
C PRO A 50 11.70 30.80 -11.71
N PRO A 51 12.41 31.93 -11.58
CA PRO A 51 12.38 33.03 -12.55
C PRO A 51 12.85 32.67 -13.98
N ASN A 52 13.41 31.47 -14.17
CA ASN A 52 13.93 30.99 -15.45
C ASN A 52 12.99 29.97 -16.14
N MET A 53 11.76 29.79 -15.65
CA MET A 53 10.77 28.85 -16.21
C MET A 53 9.39 29.53 -16.28
N GLU A 54 8.64 29.29 -17.35
CA GLU A 54 7.27 29.84 -17.50
C GLU A 54 6.25 28.95 -16.81
N SER A 55 6.47 27.63 -16.81
CA SER A 55 5.61 26.67 -16.12
C SER A 55 6.39 25.48 -15.58
N LEU A 56 6.05 25.06 -14.36
CA LEU A 56 6.52 23.82 -13.74
C LEU A 56 5.31 23.01 -13.30
N LYS A 57 5.18 21.78 -13.78
CA LYS A 57 4.16 20.82 -13.36
C LYS A 57 4.84 19.53 -12.91
N LEU A 58 4.42 19.02 -11.76
CA LEU A 58 4.78 17.68 -11.31
C LEU A 58 3.61 16.75 -11.63
N ARG A 59 3.90 15.65 -12.33
CA ARG A 59 2.93 14.62 -12.63
C ARG A 59 3.17 13.43 -11.72
N LEU A 60 2.13 12.98 -11.04
CA LEU A 60 2.13 11.74 -10.27
C LEU A 60 1.78 10.60 -11.24
N ASP A 61 2.72 9.68 -11.47
CA ASP A 61 2.56 8.67 -12.52
C ASP A 61 2.11 7.32 -11.95
N LYS A 62 2.87 6.76 -11.01
CA LYS A 62 2.61 5.42 -10.47
C LYS A 62 2.84 5.36 -8.98
N ILE A 63 1.91 4.78 -8.23
CA ILE A 63 2.04 4.52 -6.78
C ILE A 63 2.08 3.02 -6.52
N TRP A 64 2.87 2.59 -5.55
CA TRP A 64 2.81 1.21 -5.07
C TRP A 64 3.23 1.11 -3.61
N VAL A 65 2.69 0.09 -2.94
CA VAL A 65 2.99 -0.23 -1.56
C VAL A 65 3.85 -1.49 -1.52
N THR A 66 4.96 -1.42 -0.80
CA THR A 66 5.89 -2.55 -0.65
C THR A 66 5.46 -3.49 0.46
N LYS A 67 6.38 -4.31 0.99
CA LYS A 67 6.12 -5.18 2.14
C LYS A 67 6.48 -4.46 3.45
N PRO A 68 5.90 -4.88 4.58
CA PRO A 68 6.21 -4.32 5.89
C PRO A 68 7.70 -4.43 6.24
N GLU A 69 8.35 -3.29 6.45
CA GLU A 69 9.77 -3.20 6.82
C GLU A 69 9.97 -2.31 8.04
N ILE A 70 11.12 -2.49 8.70
CA ILE A 70 11.63 -1.65 9.76
C ILE A 70 12.99 -1.09 9.34
N THR A 71 13.23 0.18 9.65
CA THR A 71 14.55 0.80 9.58
C THR A 71 15.20 0.73 10.96
N GLU A 72 16.33 0.03 11.06
CA GLU A 72 17.08 -0.12 12.30
C GLU A 72 17.95 1.13 12.57
N ALA A 73 18.53 1.22 13.77
CA ALA A 73 19.30 2.40 14.19
C ALA A 73 20.56 2.66 13.32
N ASP A 74 21.08 1.63 12.65
CA ASP A 74 22.19 1.71 11.71
C ASP A 74 21.75 2.13 10.29
N GLY A 75 20.45 2.38 10.08
CA GLY A 75 19.86 2.73 8.80
C GLY A 75 19.58 1.53 7.89
N SER A 76 19.86 0.30 8.32
CA SER A 76 19.51 -0.90 7.56
C SER A 76 18.00 -1.12 7.52
N LYS A 77 17.52 -1.64 6.39
CA LYS A 77 16.11 -1.96 6.17
C LYS A 77 15.92 -3.46 6.09
N ARG A 78 14.92 -3.98 6.80
CA ARG A 78 14.53 -5.39 6.72
C ARG A 78 13.04 -5.59 6.95
N ASN A 79 12.53 -6.72 6.47
CA ASN A 79 11.16 -7.12 6.75
C ASN A 79 10.94 -7.32 8.26
N ILE A 80 9.77 -6.94 8.74
CA ILE A 80 9.34 -7.13 10.13
C ILE A 80 8.07 -7.96 10.14
N PHE A 81 7.98 -8.98 11.02
CA PHE A 81 6.76 -9.77 11.17
C PHE A 81 5.79 -9.14 12.18
N PRO A 82 4.47 -9.40 12.10
CA PRO A 82 3.50 -8.83 13.03
C PRO A 82 3.78 -9.08 14.52
N VAL A 83 4.30 -10.27 14.87
CA VAL A 83 4.65 -10.60 16.25
C VAL A 83 5.80 -9.74 16.76
N GLU A 84 6.79 -9.51 15.90
CA GLU A 84 7.94 -8.68 16.22
C GLU A 84 7.52 -7.22 16.38
N ALA A 85 6.68 -6.71 15.47
CA ALA A 85 6.16 -5.35 15.55
C ALA A 85 5.40 -5.10 16.87
N ARG A 86 4.58 -6.07 17.30
CA ARG A 86 3.89 -6.03 18.59
C ARG A 86 4.85 -6.01 19.77
N LEU A 87 5.85 -6.90 19.79
CA LEU A 87 6.82 -7.01 20.88
C LEU A 87 7.66 -5.74 21.04
N ARG A 88 8.07 -5.14 19.91
CA ARG A 88 8.86 -3.89 19.89
C ARG A 88 8.01 -2.62 20.04
N LYS A 89 6.67 -2.74 20.10
CA LYS A 89 5.73 -1.60 20.12
C LYS A 89 5.92 -0.65 18.94
N VAL A 90 6.18 -1.20 17.75
CA VAL A 90 6.32 -0.44 16.50
C VAL A 90 5.13 -0.69 15.58
N THR A 91 4.88 0.25 14.66
CA THR A 91 3.82 0.12 13.67
C THR A 91 4.22 -0.88 12.59
N TYR A 92 3.37 -1.90 12.36
CA TYR A 92 3.51 -2.82 11.23
C TYR A 92 3.05 -2.12 9.94
N ALA A 93 3.98 -1.47 9.25
CA ALA A 93 3.70 -0.63 8.08
C ALA A 93 4.67 -0.92 6.93
N ALA A 94 4.22 -0.70 5.70
CA ALA A 94 5.01 -0.82 4.48
C ALA A 94 5.25 0.54 3.83
N PRO A 95 6.44 0.82 3.30
CA PRO A 95 6.73 2.02 2.52
C PRO A 95 5.85 2.15 1.29
N ILE A 96 5.41 3.37 1.05
CA ILE A 96 4.70 3.79 -0.16
C ILE A 96 5.70 4.53 -1.04
N PHE A 97 5.84 4.07 -2.27
CA PHE A 97 6.66 4.72 -3.28
C PHE A 97 5.77 5.31 -4.37
N ILE A 98 6.24 6.42 -4.93
CA ILE A 98 5.60 7.07 -6.06
C ILE A 98 6.64 7.44 -7.11
N GLU A 99 6.27 7.31 -8.37
CA GLU A 99 7.00 7.83 -9.52
C GLU A 99 6.44 9.20 -9.89
N ILE A 100 7.32 10.20 -10.02
CA ILE A 100 6.97 11.58 -10.34
C ILE A 100 7.74 12.03 -11.57
N SER A 101 7.03 12.58 -12.55
CA SER A 101 7.62 13.22 -13.73
C SER A 101 7.51 14.74 -13.67
N SER A 102 8.62 15.42 -13.90
CA SER A 102 8.69 16.88 -13.99
C SER A 102 8.46 17.33 -15.43
N HIS A 103 7.52 18.26 -15.61
CA HIS A 103 7.24 18.93 -16.88
C HIS A 103 7.57 20.42 -16.75
N VAL A 104 8.54 20.88 -17.52
CA VAL A 104 8.95 22.29 -17.59
C VAL A 104 8.57 22.81 -18.97
N ASP A 105 7.77 23.87 -19.03
CA ASP A 105 7.32 24.50 -20.28
C ASP A 105 6.68 23.49 -21.25
N GLY A 106 5.93 22.52 -20.69
CA GLY A 106 5.25 21.46 -21.44
C GLY A 106 6.13 20.25 -21.82
N VAL A 107 7.45 20.33 -21.60
CA VAL A 107 8.39 19.24 -21.93
C VAL A 107 8.72 18.42 -20.68
N GLN A 108 8.59 17.09 -20.78
CA GLN A 108 9.04 16.18 -19.72
C GLN A 108 10.56 16.21 -19.61
N LYS A 109 11.09 16.51 -18.43
CA LYS A 109 12.54 16.59 -18.19
C LYS A 109 13.06 15.38 -17.44
N GLU A 110 12.59 15.19 -16.22
CA GLU A 110 13.11 14.18 -15.30
C GLU A 110 11.98 13.39 -14.68
N THR A 111 12.17 12.08 -14.58
CA THR A 111 11.30 11.17 -13.82
C THR A 111 12.12 10.59 -12.69
N PHE A 112 11.59 10.65 -11.47
CA PHE A 112 12.25 10.08 -10.30
C PHE A 112 11.25 9.36 -9.40
N THR A 113 11.76 8.36 -8.69
CA THR A 113 10.99 7.59 -7.72
C THR A 113 11.37 8.03 -6.31
N THR A 114 10.37 8.27 -5.47
CA THR A 114 10.60 8.64 -4.07
C THR A 114 9.65 7.93 -3.13
N GLN A 115 10.07 7.75 -1.89
CA GLN A 115 9.22 7.26 -0.81
C GLN A 115 8.43 8.43 -0.24
N ILE A 116 7.10 8.35 -0.26
CA ILE A 116 6.22 9.43 0.25
C ILE A 116 5.78 9.19 1.70
N GLY A 117 5.86 7.95 2.17
CA GLY A 117 5.43 7.62 3.52
C GLY A 117 5.39 6.12 3.79
N SER A 118 4.61 5.74 4.80
CA SER A 118 4.42 4.35 5.22
C SER A 118 2.94 4.08 5.50
N LEU A 119 2.41 2.99 4.95
CA LEU A 119 1.03 2.54 5.12
C LEU A 119 0.95 1.39 6.14
N PRO A 120 0.15 1.51 7.22
CA PRO A 120 -0.14 0.37 8.09
C PRO A 120 -0.76 -0.79 7.32
N ILE A 121 -0.22 -2.00 7.47
CA ILE A 121 -0.67 -3.17 6.71
C ILE A 121 -1.62 -4.03 7.53
N MET A 122 -2.80 -4.32 6.98
CA MET A 122 -3.76 -5.22 7.60
C MET A 122 -3.21 -6.66 7.69
N LEU A 123 -3.46 -7.34 8.80
CA LEU A 123 -3.03 -8.74 8.95
C LEU A 123 -3.78 -9.64 7.97
N LYS A 124 -3.08 -10.64 7.42
CA LYS A 124 -3.60 -11.60 6.42
C LYS A 124 -4.02 -11.01 5.06
N SER A 125 -3.94 -9.69 4.86
CA SER A 125 -4.08 -9.06 3.54
C SER A 125 -2.95 -9.45 2.59
N LYS A 126 -3.11 -9.20 1.28
CA LYS A 126 -2.12 -9.57 0.24
C LYS A 126 -0.72 -9.00 0.52
N ASN A 127 -0.63 -7.79 1.07
CA ASN A 127 0.64 -7.12 1.39
C ASN A 127 1.24 -7.60 2.72
N CYS A 128 0.49 -8.33 3.55
CA CYS A 128 1.00 -8.91 4.79
C CYS A 128 2.02 -10.03 4.51
N LEU A 129 3.04 -10.17 5.36
CA LEU A 129 3.97 -11.30 5.30
C LEU A 129 3.34 -12.64 5.72
N LEU A 130 2.18 -12.60 6.41
CA LEU A 130 1.43 -13.80 6.80
C LEU A 130 0.47 -14.32 5.72
N HIS A 131 0.44 -13.66 4.56
CA HIS A 131 -0.41 -14.04 3.45
C HIS A 131 0.11 -15.31 2.81
N GLY A 132 -0.76 -16.32 2.65
CA GLY A 132 -0.38 -17.60 2.05
C GLY A 132 0.45 -18.55 2.93
N LEU A 133 0.81 -18.15 4.16
CA LEU A 133 1.50 -19.04 5.10
C LEU A 133 0.54 -20.08 5.69
N ASN A 134 1.03 -21.30 5.80
CA ASN A 134 0.34 -22.40 6.44
C ASN A 134 0.41 -22.29 7.98
N ARG A 135 -0.28 -23.17 8.69
CA ARG A 135 -0.35 -23.13 10.16
C ARG A 135 0.99 -23.41 10.85
N GLU A 136 1.89 -24.11 10.17
CA GLU A 136 3.21 -24.49 10.70
C GLU A 136 4.28 -23.40 10.47
N GLU A 137 3.97 -22.41 9.62
CA GLU A 137 4.83 -21.30 9.21
C GLU A 137 4.43 -19.99 9.93
#